data_AF-A0A1Q4YWU5-F1
#
_entry.id   AF-A0A1Q4YWU5-F1
#
_cell.length_a   1.000
_cell.length_b   1.000
_cell.length_c   1.000
_cell.angle_alpha   90.00
_cell.angle_beta   90.00
_cell.angle_gamma   90.00
#
_symmetry.space_group_name_H-M   'P 1'
#
loop_
_entity.id
_entity.type
_entity.pdbx_description
1 polymer ?
#
loop_
_entity_poly.entity_id
_entity_poly.type
_entity_poly.pdbx_seq_one_letter_code
_entity_poly.pdbx_strand_id
1 'polypeptide(L)' 'MISASGTDVEAWVKVDDDCDIVCELDAEEGEAQFKFGGKRSFALELIFTQRGLENLSRMSTEALRRLRSGEA' A
#
# COMPACT_ATOMS: atom_id res chain seq x y z
N MET A 1 10.22 -17.30 -6.71
CA MET A 1 10.58 -16.74 -5.40
C MET A 1 12.04 -16.31 -5.48
N ILE A 2 12.32 -15.02 -5.57
CA ILE A 2 13.69 -14.48 -5.62
C ILE A 2 13.76 -13.41 -4.53
N SER A 3 14.49 -13.72 -3.45
CA SER A 3 14.89 -12.80 -2.40
C SER A 3 16.30 -12.30 -2.69
N ALA A 4 16.47 -11.00 -2.93
CA ALA A 4 17.78 -10.38 -3.05
C ALA A 4 17.97 -9.31 -1.97
N SER A 5 17.56 -9.56 -0.72
CA SER A 5 17.85 -8.70 0.45
C SER A 5 17.14 -9.15 1.75
N GLY A 6 17.25 -10.42 2.18
CA GLY A 6 16.90 -10.83 3.56
C GLY A 6 15.51 -10.41 4.10
N THR A 7 14.57 -10.09 3.22
CA THR A 7 13.21 -9.65 3.54
C THR A 7 12.30 -10.75 3.00
N ASP A 8 11.70 -11.52 3.90
CA ASP A 8 10.65 -12.44 3.52
C ASP A 8 9.46 -11.62 3.07
N VAL A 9 9.21 -11.66 1.77
CA VAL A 9 8.02 -11.03 1.19
C VAL A 9 7.04 -12.12 0.84
N GLU A 10 5.95 -12.17 1.61
CA GLU A 10 4.89 -13.16 1.42
C GLU A 10 4.06 -12.89 0.16
N ALA A 11 3.91 -11.62 -0.23
CA ALA A 11 3.18 -11.22 -1.44
C ALA A 11 3.65 -9.87 -2.00
N TRP A 12 3.56 -9.71 -3.32
CA TRP A 12 3.75 -8.44 -4.02
C TRP A 12 2.50 -8.12 -4.85
N VAL A 13 2.07 -6.87 -4.82
CA VAL A 13 1.10 -6.33 -5.77
C VAL A 13 1.70 -5.10 -6.44
N LYS A 14 1.49 -4.96 -7.75
CA LYS A 14 1.79 -3.72 -8.46
C LYS A 14 0.55 -2.83 -8.38
N VAL A 15 0.74 -1.60 -7.88
CA VAL A 15 -0.31 -0.58 -7.88
C VAL A 15 -0.06 0.33 -9.09
N ASP A 16 -0.80 0.09 -10.18
CA ASP A 16 -0.81 0.91 -11.38
C ASP A 16 -2.20 1.49 -11.66
N ASP A 17 -2.39 2.13 -12.81
CA ASP A 17 -3.62 2.87 -13.14
C ASP A 17 -4.88 1.97 -13.21
N ASP A 18 -4.72 0.66 -13.33
CA ASP A 18 -5.81 -0.33 -13.36
C ASP A 18 -5.98 -1.06 -12.02
N CYS A 19 -5.25 -0.66 -10.97
CA CYS A 19 -5.35 -1.24 -9.64
C CYS A 19 -6.47 -0.56 -8.84
N ASP A 20 -7.51 -1.32 -8.54
CA ASP A 20 -8.58 -0.91 -7.62
C ASP A 20 -8.05 -0.93 -6.18
N ILE A 21 -8.25 0.19 -5.49
CA ILE A 21 -7.90 0.36 -4.08
C ILE A 21 -9.19 0.63 -3.31
N VAL A 22 -9.57 -0.31 -2.45
CA VAL A 22 -10.73 -0.18 -1.56
C VAL A 22 -10.25 0.02 -0.13
N CYS A 23 -10.86 0.97 0.58
CA CYS A 23 -10.60 1.23 1.99
C CYS A 23 -11.90 1.05 2.79
N GLU A 24 -11.83 0.22 3.82
CA GLU A 24 -12.89 0.00 4.80
C GLU A 24 -12.36 0.44 6.17
N LEU A 25 -13.13 1.24 6.91
CA LEU A 25 -12.76 1.71 8.25
C LEU A 25 -13.38 0.80 9.30
N ASP A 26 -12.57 0.29 10.21
CA ASP A 26 -13.02 -0.38 11.42
C ASP A 26 -12.95 0.62 12.58
N ALA A 27 -14.10 1.20 12.91
CA ALA A 27 -14.19 2.22 13.96
C ALA A 27 -14.08 1.63 15.37
N GLU A 28 -14.31 0.33 15.55
CA GLU A 28 -14.24 -0.33 16.86
C GLU A 28 -12.78 -0.57 17.26
N GLU A 29 -11.96 -1.00 16.29
CA GLU A 29 -10.52 -1.26 16.50
C GLU A 29 -9.63 -0.04 16.19
N GLY A 30 -10.19 1.00 15.54
CA GLY A 30 -9.44 2.21 15.16
C GLY A 30 -8.44 1.95 14.02
N GLU A 31 -8.80 1.04 13.13
CA GLU A 31 -7.98 0.56 12.03
C GLU A 31 -8.63 0.83 10.67
N ALA A 32 -7.83 0.79 9.62
CA ALA A 32 -8.28 0.86 8.25
C ALA A 32 -7.75 -0.33 7.46
N GLN A 33 -8.65 -1.07 6.82
CA GLN A 33 -8.31 -2.17 5.93
C GLN A 33 -8.30 -1.69 4.49
N PHE A 34 -7.17 -1.88 3.83
CA PHE A 34 -6.98 -1.59 2.41
C PHE A 34 -6.89 -2.89 1.62
N LYS A 35 -7.68 -2.98 0.55
CA LYS A 35 -7.66 -4.08 -0.40
C LYS A 35 -7.14 -3.56 -1.74
N PHE A 36 -6.05 -4.15 -2.23
CA PHE A 36 -5.37 -3.79 -3.49
C PHE A 36 -5.48 -4.94 -4.50
N GLY A 37 -5.85 -4.63 -5.73
CA GLY A 37 -5.76 -5.59 -6.84
C GLY A 37 -6.34 -5.08 -8.14
N GLY A 38 -6.38 -5.93 -9.16
CA GLY A 38 -6.94 -5.56 -10.46
C GLY A 38 -8.42 -5.93 -10.59
N LYS A 39 -9.04 -5.56 -11.72
CA LYS A 39 -10.46 -5.79 -12.08
C LYS A 39 -11.01 -7.22 -11.87
N ARG A 40 -10.16 -8.22 -11.67
CA ARG A 40 -10.54 -9.64 -11.51
C ARG A 40 -10.35 -10.19 -10.10
N SER A 41 -9.52 -9.58 -9.26
CA SER A 41 -9.28 -10.05 -7.88
C SER A 41 -8.41 -9.06 -7.08
N PHE A 42 -8.72 -8.92 -5.79
CA PHE A 42 -7.81 -8.34 -4.81
C PHE A 42 -6.68 -9.35 -4.50
N ALA A 43 -5.44 -8.88 -4.53
CA ALA A 43 -4.23 -9.70 -4.40
C ALA A 43 -3.43 -9.38 -3.12
N LEU A 44 -3.69 -8.23 -2.50
CA LEU A 44 -3.04 -7.82 -1.26
C LEU A 44 -4.04 -7.09 -0.37
N GLU A 45 -4.12 -7.52 0.89
CA GLU A 45 -4.90 -6.84 1.93
C GLU A 45 -3.96 -6.39 3.04
N LEU A 46 -4.08 -5.13 3.46
CA LEU A 46 -3.25 -4.54 4.50
C LEU A 46 -4.15 -3.86 5.52
N ILE A 47 -3.85 -4.07 6.80
CA ILE A 47 -4.52 -3.40 7.91
C ILE A 47 -3.54 -2.37 8.48
N PHE A 48 -4.03 -1.14 8.66
CA PHE A 48 -3.24 -0.06 9.20
C PHE A 48 -3.93 0.53 10.43
N THR A 49 -3.17 0.74 11.49
CA THR A 49 -3.58 1.66 12.57
C THR A 49 -3.58 3.10 12.06
N GLN A 50 -4.24 4.01 12.78
CA GLN A 50 -4.22 5.44 12.46
C GLN A 50 -2.80 6.00 12.25
N ARG A 51 -1.86 5.72 13.17
CA ARG A 51 -0.46 6.18 13.05
C ARG A 51 0.24 5.55 11.84
N GLY A 52 -0.09 4.30 11.53
CA GLY A 52 0.39 3.61 10.33
C GLY A 52 -0.04 4.34 9.06
N LEU A 53 -1.31 4.75 8.98
CA LEU A 53 -1.84 5.52 7.84
C LEU A 53 -1.21 6.91 7.73
N GLU A 54 -1.04 7.61 8.85
CA GLU A 54 -0.35 8.91 8.86
C GLU A 54 1.07 8.79 8.29
N ASN A 55 1.79 7.73 8.69
CA ASN A 55 3.12 7.45 8.17
C ASN A 55 3.10 7.07 6.67
N LEU A 56 2.17 6.20 6.26
CA LEU A 56 2.00 5.81 4.86
C LEU A 56 1.73 7.03 3.98
N SER A 57 0.76 7.86 4.35
CA SER A 57 0.41 9.09 3.64
C SER A 57 1.60 10.03 3.46
N ARG A 58 2.39 10.24 4.53
CA ARG A 58 3.63 11.02 4.48
C ARG A 58 4.64 10.45 3.50
N MET A 59 4.90 9.14 3.58
CA MET A 59 5.89 8.48 2.73
C MET A 59 5.47 8.44 1.26
N SER A 60 4.19 8.18 0.97
CA SER A 60 3.64 8.22 -0.38
C SER A 60 3.70 9.62 -0.99
N THR A 61 3.41 10.65 -0.20
CA THR A 61 3.50 12.05 -0.65
C THR A 61 4.95 12.43 -0.99
N GLU A 62 5.90 12.05 -0.14
CA GLU A 62 7.33 12.31 -0.38
C GLU A 62 7.84 11.55 -1.60
N ALA A 63 7.45 10.27 -1.76
CA ALA A 63 7.82 9.49 -2.94
C ALA A 63 7.27 10.11 -4.24
N LEU A 64 6.00 10.52 -4.24
CA LEU A 64 5.39 11.21 -5.38
C LEU A 64 6.09 12.54 -5.68
N ARG A 65 6.48 13.30 -4.65
CA ARG A 65 7.25 14.53 -4.81
C ARG A 65 8.57 14.28 -5.54
N ARG A 66 9.33 13.25 -5.14
CA ARG A 66 10.60 12.87 -5.77
C ARG A 66 10.44 12.39 -7.21
N LEU A 67 9.43 11.57 -7.48
CA LEU A 67 9.11 11.13 -8.85
C LEU A 67 8.81 12.32 -9.77
N ARG A 68 8.10 13.34 -9.26
CA ARG A 68 7.79 14.57 -10.01
C ARG A 68 9.00 15.49 -10.19
N SER A 69 9.94 15.52 -9.24
CA SER A 69 11.18 16.31 -9.36
C SER A 69 12.26 15.61 -10.20
N GLY A 70 12.10 14.32 -10.51
CA GLY A 70 13.11 13.51 -11.19
C GLY A 70 14.28 13.07 -10.29
N GLU A 71 14.12 13.19 -8.97
CA GLU A 71 15.11 12.80 -7.94
C GLU A 71 14.91 11.34 -7.48
N ALA A 72 14.56 10.45 -8.41
CA ALA A 72 14.26 9.04 -8.15
C ALA A 72 15.52 8.18 -8.02
#